data_AF-A0A257QEA9-F1
#
_entry.id   AF-A0A257QEA9-F1
#
_cell.length_a   1.000
_cell.length_b   1.000
_cell.length_c   1.000
_cell.angle_alpha   90.00
_cell.angle_beta   90.00
_cell.angle_gamma   90.00
#
_symmetry.space_group_name_H-M   'P 1'
#
loop_
_entity.id
_entity.type
_entity.pdbx_description
1 polymer ?
#
loop_
_entity_poly.entity_id
_entity_poly.type
_entity_poly.pdbx_seq_one_letter_code
_entity_poly.pdbx_strand_id
1 'polypeptide(L)'
;MEISVVKQSPPLIKLKAGTPPPPAFNSDLFDAFFSVAAARSLFLPQIPNVKAAINTLEHQILLNPKQLRSHAQRLILLHKNNHPQRFTGALIDLYFTLGAEGLPLKKYFLQLADGFIAHDDHTFLVAHQTQALNRQHALVKKAEGCLFLGHPDTTPPLMIRAVAGAITQPAAFGAASKPSNPTPKNAVAEANQLIDDGQLDLAMDTLEDAVLADPHGLEAIKFLLQLYVLSGAEIRREIMEEQLKINFGALPAEWVNAQDRTL
;
A
#
# COMPACT_ATOMS: atom_id res chain seq x y z
N MET A 1 -47.60 73.00 -18.81
CA MET A 1 -47.28 71.66 -19.33
C MET A 1 -46.16 71.12 -18.45
N GLU A 2 -46.53 70.43 -17.36
CA GLU A 2 -45.60 69.73 -16.47
C GLU A 2 -45.72 68.24 -16.78
N ILE A 3 -44.59 67.57 -17.04
CA ILE A 3 -44.53 66.11 -17.19
C ILE A 3 -43.67 65.58 -16.05
N SER A 4 -44.34 65.06 -15.02
CA SER A 4 -43.74 64.35 -13.89
C SER A 4 -43.26 62.96 -14.34
N VAL A 5 -41.95 62.72 -14.20
CA VAL A 5 -41.34 61.41 -14.44
C VAL A 5 -41.29 60.64 -13.12
N VAL A 6 -42.15 59.61 -13.01
CA VAL A 6 -42.17 58.66 -11.89
C VAL A 6 -41.01 57.66 -12.05
N LYS A 7 -40.01 57.73 -11.16
CA LYS A 7 -38.97 56.70 -11.04
C LYS A 7 -39.55 55.47 -10.31
N GLN A 8 -39.77 54.38 -11.03
CA GLN A 8 -40.04 53.07 -10.43
C GLN A 8 -38.71 52.42 -10.03
N SER A 9 -38.56 52.10 -8.74
CA SER A 9 -37.43 51.31 -8.24
C SER A 9 -37.64 49.82 -8.56
N PRO A 10 -36.58 49.06 -8.91
CA PRO A 10 -36.71 47.64 -9.22
C PRO A 10 -37.01 46.82 -7.95
N PRO A 11 -37.63 45.63 -8.10
CA PRO A 11 -38.05 44.81 -6.97
C PRO A 11 -36.84 44.20 -6.24
N LEU A 12 -36.81 44.35 -4.91
CA LEU A 12 -35.85 43.68 -4.04
C LEU A 12 -36.06 42.16 -4.06
N ILE A 13 -35.05 41.42 -4.52
CA ILE A 13 -34.96 39.97 -4.37
C ILE A 13 -34.71 39.67 -2.88
N LYS A 14 -35.69 39.08 -2.20
CA LYS A 14 -35.53 38.57 -0.83
C LYS A 14 -34.71 37.27 -0.88
N LEU A 15 -33.41 37.37 -0.64
CA LEU A 15 -32.55 36.22 -0.36
C LEU A 15 -33.03 35.57 0.95
N LYS A 16 -33.60 34.37 0.83
CA LYS A 16 -34.03 33.55 1.96
C LYS A 16 -32.78 33.14 2.73
N ALA A 17 -32.53 33.77 3.88
CA ALA A 17 -31.46 33.46 4.81
C ALA A 17 -31.69 32.10 5.46
N GLY A 18 -31.46 31.04 4.70
CA GLY A 18 -31.24 29.70 5.21
C GLY A 18 -29.85 29.31 4.76
N THR A 19 -28.83 29.61 5.56
CA THR A 19 -27.51 29.02 5.39
C THR A 19 -27.73 27.51 5.35
N PRO A 20 -27.42 26.81 4.23
CA PRO A 20 -27.49 25.36 4.25
C PRO A 20 -26.62 24.89 5.42
N PRO A 21 -27.07 23.90 6.22
CA PRO A 21 -26.22 23.35 7.25
C PRO A 21 -24.88 22.97 6.60
N PRO A 22 -23.74 23.29 7.23
CA PRO A 22 -22.45 22.89 6.69
C PRO A 22 -22.52 21.41 6.33
N PRO A 23 -22.01 21.01 5.16
CA PRO A 23 -22.06 19.61 4.75
C PRO A 23 -21.50 18.78 5.90
N ALA A 24 -22.26 17.78 6.32
CA ALA A 24 -21.80 16.86 7.35
C ALA A 24 -20.46 16.31 6.89
N PHE A 25 -19.38 16.67 7.59
CA PHE A 25 -18.07 16.09 7.34
C PHE A 25 -18.19 14.60 7.65
N ASN A 26 -18.29 13.77 6.61
CA ASN A 26 -18.23 12.33 6.75
C ASN A 26 -16.84 11.97 7.28
N SER A 27 -16.75 11.66 8.56
CA SER A 27 -15.55 11.14 9.21
C SER A 27 -15.02 9.86 8.54
N ASP A 28 -15.88 9.17 7.81
CA ASP A 28 -15.57 7.95 7.06
C ASP A 28 -14.73 8.21 5.80
N LEU A 29 -14.59 9.48 5.37
CA LEU A 29 -13.80 9.87 4.20
C LEU A 29 -12.35 10.23 4.53
N PHE A 30 -11.99 10.35 5.83
CA PHE A 30 -10.58 10.55 6.19
C PHE A 30 -9.84 9.22 6.11
N ASP A 31 -9.04 9.08 5.07
CA ASP A 31 -8.18 7.93 4.86
C ASP A 31 -7.29 7.70 6.10
N ALA A 32 -7.36 6.49 6.65
CA ALA A 32 -6.54 6.05 7.77
C ALA A 32 -5.04 6.28 7.51
N PHE A 33 -4.63 6.28 6.23
CA PHE A 33 -3.29 6.65 5.81
C PHE A 33 -2.87 8.04 6.32
N PHE A 34 -3.67 9.08 6.10
CA PHE A 34 -3.32 10.44 6.54
C PHE A 34 -3.27 10.54 8.06
N SER A 35 -4.17 9.83 8.75
CA SER A 35 -4.20 9.80 10.20
C SER A 35 -2.93 9.15 10.78
N VAL A 36 -2.46 8.05 10.18
CA VAL A 36 -1.21 7.39 10.58
C VAL A 36 0.01 8.25 10.23
N ALA A 37 0.07 8.78 9.01
CA ALA A 37 1.23 9.54 8.52
C ALA A 37 1.40 10.89 9.24
N ALA A 38 0.31 11.58 9.56
CA ALA A 38 0.35 12.86 10.26
C ALA A 38 0.56 12.72 11.78
N ALA A 39 0.33 11.53 12.33
CA ALA A 39 0.44 11.32 13.77
C ALA A 39 1.88 11.49 14.26
N ARG A 40 2.10 12.52 15.07
CA ARG A 40 3.36 12.73 15.81
C ARG A 40 3.46 11.92 17.09
N SER A 41 2.35 11.34 17.56
CA SER A 41 2.31 10.44 18.72
C SER A 41 2.41 8.96 18.32
N LEU A 42 2.86 8.12 19.26
CA LEU A 42 2.76 6.66 19.17
C LEU A 42 1.31 6.18 19.33
N PHE A 43 0.50 6.98 20.03
CA PHE A 43 -0.93 6.75 20.09
C PHE A 43 -1.57 7.39 18.86
N LEU A 44 -2.44 6.64 18.22
CA LEU A 44 -3.26 7.11 17.12
C LEU A 44 -4.67 7.40 17.67
N PRO A 45 -4.92 8.62 18.20
CA PRO A 45 -6.25 8.98 18.68
C PRO A 45 -7.22 9.06 17.48
N GLN A 46 -8.44 8.56 17.68
CA GLN A 46 -9.56 8.74 16.75
C GLN A 46 -9.30 8.22 15.32
N ILE A 47 -8.85 6.97 15.19
CA ILE A 47 -8.80 6.32 13.88
C ILE A 47 -10.23 5.96 13.44
N PRO A 48 -10.75 6.49 12.32
CA PRO A 48 -12.10 6.18 11.86
C PRO A 48 -12.22 4.72 11.40
N ASN A 49 -11.15 4.17 10.80
CA ASN A 49 -11.09 2.79 10.34
C ASN A 49 -9.83 2.09 10.85
N VAL A 50 -10.00 1.35 11.95
CA VAL A 50 -8.91 0.59 12.62
C VAL A 50 -8.27 -0.43 11.68
N LYS A 51 -9.07 -1.16 10.90
CA LYS A 51 -8.57 -2.16 9.95
C LYS A 51 -7.69 -1.52 8.89
N ALA A 52 -8.13 -0.41 8.30
CA ALA A 52 -7.35 0.32 7.31
C ALA A 52 -6.04 0.87 7.91
N ALA A 53 -6.06 1.39 9.14
CA ALA A 53 -4.85 1.84 9.81
C ALA A 53 -3.85 0.70 10.09
N ILE A 54 -4.34 -0.47 10.52
CA ILE A 54 -3.50 -1.66 10.69
C ILE A 54 -2.84 -2.02 9.35
N ASN A 55 -3.62 -2.11 8.27
CA ASN A 55 -3.09 -2.44 6.94
C ASN A 55 -2.06 -1.41 6.47
N THR A 56 -2.30 -0.11 6.71
CA THR A 56 -1.32 0.94 6.40
C THR A 56 -0.02 0.75 7.17
N LEU A 57 -0.10 0.44 8.46
CA LEU A 57 1.09 0.19 9.29
C LEU A 57 1.84 -1.07 8.84
N GLU A 58 1.11 -2.12 8.43
CA GLU A 58 1.69 -3.34 7.87
C GLU A 58 2.47 -3.05 6.58
N HIS A 59 1.88 -2.28 5.66
CA HIS A 59 2.55 -1.81 4.44
C HIS A 59 3.80 -0.98 4.76
N GLN A 60 3.72 -0.04 5.71
CA GLN A 60 4.90 0.76 6.11
C GLN A 60 6.02 -0.12 6.68
N ILE A 61 5.68 -1.14 7.47
CA ILE A 61 6.67 -2.07 8.02
C ILE A 61 7.30 -2.93 6.92
N LEU A 62 6.51 -3.39 5.94
CA LEU A 62 7.06 -4.15 4.81
C LEU A 62 8.02 -3.30 3.97
N LEU A 63 7.68 -2.03 3.72
CA LEU A 63 8.53 -1.09 2.97
C LEU A 63 9.77 -0.66 3.77
N ASN A 64 9.65 -0.49 5.09
CA ASN A 64 10.76 -0.12 5.96
C ASN A 64 10.74 -0.93 7.27
N PRO A 65 11.28 -2.15 7.27
CA PRO A 65 11.22 -3.04 8.42
C PRO A 65 11.87 -2.47 9.68
N LYS A 66 12.85 -1.58 9.53
CA LYS A 66 13.58 -0.94 10.65
C LYS A 66 12.83 0.24 11.27
N GLN A 67 11.66 0.63 10.75
CA GLN A 67 10.88 1.74 11.27
C GLN A 67 10.14 1.35 12.57
N LEU A 68 10.85 1.40 13.70
CA LEU A 68 10.34 1.01 15.03
C LEU A 68 9.04 1.70 15.44
N ARG A 69 8.84 2.94 14.96
CA ARG A 69 7.61 3.70 15.21
C ARG A 69 6.37 2.96 14.70
N SER A 70 6.42 2.43 13.48
CA SER A 70 5.28 1.77 12.85
C SER A 70 4.95 0.45 13.55
N HIS A 71 5.98 -0.31 13.98
CA HIS A 71 5.80 -1.49 14.85
C HIS A 71 5.11 -1.14 16.16
N ALA A 72 5.59 -0.10 16.85
CA ALA A 72 5.02 0.33 18.12
C ALA A 72 3.56 0.80 17.97
N GLN A 73 3.26 1.61 16.95
CA GLN A 73 1.91 2.07 16.64
C GLN A 73 0.98 0.87 16.34
N ARG A 74 1.45 -0.11 15.58
CA ARG A 74 0.69 -1.33 15.26
C ARG A 74 0.38 -2.15 16.50
N LEU A 75 1.37 -2.39 17.37
CA LEU A 75 1.18 -3.10 18.64
C LEU A 75 0.15 -2.40 19.54
N ILE A 76 0.30 -1.09 19.74
CA ILE A 76 -0.64 -0.31 20.56
C ILE A 76 -2.06 -0.38 19.99
N LEU A 77 -2.19 -0.27 18.66
CA LEU A 77 -3.50 -0.31 18.00
C LEU A 77 -4.16 -1.69 18.12
N LEU A 78 -3.40 -2.77 17.94
CA LEU A 78 -3.89 -4.15 18.09
C LEU A 78 -4.31 -4.46 19.53
N HIS A 79 -3.53 -4.01 20.52
CA HIS A 79 -3.88 -4.17 21.94
C HIS A 79 -5.17 -3.43 22.29
N LYS A 80 -5.29 -2.16 21.89
CA LYS A 80 -6.49 -1.35 22.16
C LYS A 80 -7.76 -1.90 21.53
N ASN A 81 -7.65 -2.64 20.43
CA ASN A 81 -8.78 -3.22 19.70
C ASN A 81 -8.95 -4.73 19.95
N ASN A 82 -8.31 -5.27 20.99
CA ASN A 82 -8.49 -6.66 21.45
C ASN A 82 -8.22 -7.73 20.37
N HIS A 83 -7.09 -7.60 19.66
CA HIS A 83 -6.64 -8.57 18.65
C HIS A 83 -5.39 -9.37 19.10
N PRO A 84 -5.53 -10.32 20.04
CA PRO A 84 -4.39 -10.99 20.69
C PRO A 84 -3.54 -11.85 19.74
N GLN A 85 -4.16 -12.53 18.77
CA GLN A 85 -3.43 -13.37 17.79
C GLN A 85 -2.52 -12.50 16.91
N ARG A 86 -3.09 -11.46 16.27
CA ARG A 86 -2.32 -10.51 15.45
C ARG A 86 -1.30 -9.70 16.27
N PHE A 87 -1.59 -9.42 17.53
CA PHE A 87 -0.63 -8.77 18.43
C PHE A 87 0.60 -9.66 18.68
N THR A 88 0.40 -10.97 18.81
CA THR A 88 1.50 -11.95 18.93
C THR A 88 2.37 -11.95 17.66
N GLY A 89 1.77 -11.96 16.47
CA GLY A 89 2.51 -11.82 15.20
C GLY A 89 3.28 -10.51 15.11
N ALA A 90 2.68 -9.39 15.50
CA ALA A 90 3.35 -8.08 15.52
C ALA A 90 4.50 -8.02 16.53
N LEU A 91 4.41 -8.72 17.67
CA LEU A 91 5.52 -8.86 18.62
C LEU A 91 6.68 -9.63 18.00
N ILE A 92 6.39 -10.72 17.28
CA ILE A 92 7.42 -11.48 16.56
C ILE A 92 8.11 -10.60 15.51
N ASP A 93 7.35 -9.80 14.76
CA ASP A 93 7.91 -8.85 13.79
C ASP A 93 8.86 -7.84 14.45
N LEU A 94 8.49 -7.31 15.62
CA LEU A 94 9.35 -6.42 16.40
C LEU A 94 10.63 -7.14 16.86
N TYR A 95 10.53 -8.39 17.29
CA TYR A 95 11.69 -9.18 17.71
C TYR A 95 12.65 -9.46 16.55
N PHE A 96 12.14 -9.80 15.37
CA PHE A 96 12.98 -9.94 14.17
C PHE A 96 13.67 -8.63 13.80
N THR A 97 12.95 -7.52 13.90
CA THR A 97 13.48 -6.19 13.58
C THR A 97 14.60 -5.77 14.53
N LEU A 98 14.44 -6.05 15.83
CA LEU A 98 15.41 -5.66 16.85
C LEU A 98 16.56 -6.66 17.03
N GLY A 99 16.39 -7.93 16.64
CA GLY A 99 17.43 -8.95 16.82
C GLY A 99 17.78 -9.13 18.30
N ALA A 100 19.06 -9.01 18.67
CA ALA A 100 19.50 -9.06 20.07
C ALA A 100 19.32 -7.72 20.82
N GLU A 101 19.07 -6.63 20.09
CA GLU A 101 19.01 -5.26 20.62
C GLU A 101 17.62 -4.89 21.15
N GLY A 102 17.49 -3.68 21.69
CA GLY A 102 16.19 -3.08 22.01
C GLY A 102 15.45 -3.71 23.19
N LEU A 103 16.18 -4.30 24.14
CA LEU A 103 15.63 -4.94 25.35
C LEU A 103 14.56 -4.09 26.08
N PRO A 104 14.74 -2.76 26.31
CA PRO A 104 13.71 -1.96 26.98
C PRO A 104 12.37 -1.97 26.25
N LEU A 105 12.40 -1.90 24.91
CA LEU A 105 11.19 -1.87 24.10
C LEU A 105 10.49 -3.25 24.08
N LYS A 106 11.27 -4.33 23.99
CA LYS A 106 10.75 -5.71 24.10
C LYS A 106 10.08 -5.94 25.46
N LYS A 107 10.71 -5.52 26.55
CA LYS A 107 10.15 -5.63 27.91
C LYS A 107 8.86 -4.84 28.05
N TYR A 108 8.83 -3.61 27.57
CA TYR A 108 7.64 -2.77 27.60
C TYR A 108 6.45 -3.46 26.92
N PHE A 109 6.63 -3.96 25.70
CA PHE A 109 5.53 -4.60 24.98
C PHE A 109 5.19 -6.00 25.49
N LEU A 110 6.13 -6.72 26.11
CA LEU A 110 5.83 -7.98 26.80
C LEU A 110 5.05 -7.79 28.10
N GLN A 111 5.31 -6.69 28.83
CA GLN A 111 4.48 -6.32 29.98
C GLN A 111 3.07 -5.97 29.54
N LEU A 112 2.93 -5.27 28.42
CA LEU A 112 1.62 -5.01 27.82
C LEU A 112 0.92 -6.29 27.32
N ALA A 113 1.70 -7.31 26.94
CA ALA A 113 1.18 -8.59 26.49
C ALA A 113 0.73 -9.52 27.63
N ASP A 114 1.08 -9.20 28.88
CA ASP A 114 0.84 -10.09 30.02
C ASP A 114 -0.67 -10.28 30.24
N GLY A 115 -1.10 -11.54 30.26
CA GLY A 115 -2.53 -11.92 30.28
C GLY A 115 -3.31 -11.59 29.00
N PHE A 116 -2.71 -10.92 28.01
CA PHE A 116 -3.35 -10.57 26.73
C PHE A 116 -3.12 -11.64 25.66
N ILE A 117 -1.95 -12.27 25.65
CA ILE A 117 -1.61 -13.36 24.72
C ILE A 117 -1.59 -14.72 25.45
N ALA A 118 -1.49 -15.82 24.69
CA ALA A 118 -1.38 -17.15 25.27
C ALA A 118 -0.12 -17.28 26.14
N HIS A 119 -0.23 -17.97 27.27
CA HIS A 119 0.85 -18.11 28.25
C HIS A 119 2.12 -18.73 27.66
N ASP A 120 1.97 -19.74 26.79
CA ASP A 120 3.10 -20.39 26.12
C ASP A 120 3.84 -19.42 25.18
N ASP A 121 3.09 -18.59 24.46
CA ASP A 121 3.63 -17.61 23.52
C ASP A 121 4.38 -16.50 24.28
N HIS A 122 3.84 -16.05 25.42
CA HIS A 122 4.51 -15.09 26.32
C HIS A 122 5.81 -15.65 26.89
N THR A 123 5.76 -16.87 27.44
CA THR A 123 6.92 -17.56 28.02
C THR A 123 8.03 -17.73 26.98
N PHE A 124 7.67 -18.13 25.77
CA PHE A 124 8.61 -18.24 24.66
C PHE A 124 9.30 -16.90 24.36
N LEU A 125 8.54 -15.80 24.24
CA LEU A 125 9.10 -14.50 23.92
C LEU A 125 9.98 -13.95 25.06
N VAL A 126 9.62 -14.20 26.32
CA VAL A 126 10.44 -13.86 27.49
C VAL A 126 11.80 -14.55 27.42
N ALA A 127 11.83 -15.84 27.08
CA ALA A 127 13.07 -16.61 26.97
C ALA A 127 14.02 -16.08 25.87
N HIS A 128 13.49 -15.37 24.87
CA HIS A 128 14.25 -14.88 23.70
C HIS A 128 14.48 -13.36 23.71
N GLN A 129 14.40 -12.67 24.86
CA GLN A 129 14.58 -11.22 24.91
C GLN A 129 15.97 -10.75 24.45
N THR A 130 17.01 -11.55 24.70
CA THR A 130 18.42 -11.24 24.41
C THR A 130 18.99 -11.99 23.21
N GLN A 131 18.16 -12.78 22.53
CA GLN A 131 18.56 -13.64 21.42
C GLN A 131 17.69 -13.37 20.19
N ALA A 132 18.23 -13.63 19.00
CA ALA A 132 17.44 -13.60 17.78
C ALA A 132 16.44 -14.76 17.76
N LEU A 133 15.23 -14.51 17.27
CA LEU A 133 14.23 -15.57 17.10
C LEU A 133 14.61 -16.51 15.95
N ASN A 134 14.35 -17.80 16.14
CA ASN A 134 14.46 -18.79 15.06
C ASN A 134 13.19 -18.78 14.20
N ARG A 135 13.34 -18.44 12.91
CA ARG A 135 12.23 -18.41 11.93
C ARG A 135 11.50 -19.75 11.78
N GLN A 136 12.19 -20.86 12.05
CA GLN A 136 11.63 -22.20 11.91
C GLN A 136 10.84 -22.66 13.14
N HIS A 137 10.84 -21.89 14.22
CA HIS A 137 10.14 -22.26 15.45
C HIS A 137 8.62 -22.35 15.21
N ALA A 138 7.96 -23.32 15.84
CA ALA A 138 6.53 -23.58 15.64
C ALA A 138 5.66 -22.35 15.98
N LEU A 139 6.00 -21.61 17.04
CA LEU A 139 5.31 -20.36 17.38
C LEU A 139 5.35 -19.35 16.24
N VAL A 140 6.52 -19.16 15.65
CA VAL A 140 6.72 -18.20 14.58
C VAL A 140 5.83 -18.61 13.41
N LYS A 141 5.92 -19.87 12.95
CA LYS A 141 5.10 -20.38 11.83
C LYS A 141 3.59 -20.28 12.01
N LYS A 142 3.08 -20.39 13.25
CA LYS A 142 1.64 -20.30 13.55
C LYS A 142 1.15 -18.87 13.80
N ALA A 143 2.04 -17.88 13.87
CA ALA A 143 1.70 -16.54 14.31
C ALA A 143 0.93 -15.76 13.24
N GLU A 144 -0.37 -15.60 13.45
CA GLU A 144 -1.22 -14.77 12.60
C GLU A 144 -0.74 -13.32 12.58
N GLY A 145 -0.73 -12.71 11.40
CA GLY A 145 -0.29 -11.34 11.21
C GLY A 145 1.22 -11.13 11.38
N CYS A 146 2.05 -12.17 11.48
CA CYS A 146 3.49 -12.00 11.34
C CYS A 146 3.83 -11.66 9.87
N LEU A 147 4.40 -10.49 9.63
CA LEU A 147 4.72 -9.99 8.29
C LEU A 147 5.96 -10.66 7.69
N PHE A 148 6.93 -11.05 8.52
CA PHE A 148 8.19 -11.64 8.04
C PHE A 148 8.06 -13.08 7.54
N LEU A 149 6.90 -13.71 7.68
CA LEU A 149 6.67 -15.08 7.25
C LEU A 149 5.94 -15.18 5.93
N GLY A 150 5.51 -14.06 5.33
CA GLY A 150 4.79 -14.04 4.06
C GLY A 150 3.59 -14.98 4.12
N HIS A 151 2.52 -14.57 4.78
CA HIS A 151 1.33 -15.42 4.86
C HIS A 151 0.73 -15.53 3.45
N PRO A 152 0.54 -16.75 2.88
CA PRO A 152 0.12 -16.92 1.49
C PRO A 152 -1.24 -16.27 1.17
N ASP A 153 -2.14 -16.18 2.16
CA ASP A 153 -3.48 -15.59 2.02
C ASP A 153 -3.58 -14.10 2.36
N THR A 154 -2.48 -13.42 2.70
CA THR A 154 -2.47 -11.97 2.93
C THR A 154 -1.35 -11.32 2.14
N THR A 155 -1.47 -11.33 0.82
CA THR A 155 -1.07 -10.13 0.07
C THR A 155 -1.82 -8.97 0.71
N PRO A 156 -1.15 -8.03 1.38
CA PRO A 156 -1.84 -6.86 1.86
C PRO A 156 -2.44 -6.21 0.61
N PRO A 157 -3.76 -5.95 0.57
CA PRO A 157 -4.36 -5.37 -0.62
C PRO A 157 -3.53 -4.13 -0.95
N LEU A 158 -2.95 -4.10 -2.15
CA LEU A 158 -2.36 -2.89 -2.71
C LEU A 158 -3.44 -1.83 -2.53
N MET A 159 -3.26 -0.93 -1.55
CA MET A 159 -4.20 0.14 -1.32
C MET A 159 -3.94 1.11 -2.45
N ILE A 160 -4.61 0.85 -3.58
CA ILE A 160 -4.71 1.78 -4.69
C ILE A 160 -5.30 3.03 -4.08
N ARG A 161 -4.44 4.04 -3.89
CA ARG A 161 -4.87 5.36 -3.51
C ARG A 161 -5.74 5.86 -4.65
N ALA A 162 -7.05 5.73 -4.50
CA ALA A 162 -7.99 6.47 -5.32
C ALA A 162 -7.73 7.94 -5.02
N VAL A 163 -6.93 8.58 -5.87
CA VAL A 163 -6.78 10.02 -5.88
C VAL A 163 -8.18 10.55 -6.20
N ALA A 164 -8.87 11.04 -5.17
CA ALA A 164 -10.14 11.71 -5.28
C ALA A 164 -9.98 12.86 -6.29
N GLY A 165 -10.44 12.61 -7.52
CA GLY A 165 -10.20 13.46 -8.68
C GLY A 165 -10.43 12.77 -10.02
N ALA A 166 -10.35 11.43 -10.10
CA ALA A 166 -10.51 10.71 -11.36
C ALA A 166 -11.69 9.71 -11.34
N ILE A 167 -12.90 10.21 -11.08
CA ILE A 167 -14.11 9.54 -11.60
C ILE A 167 -14.98 10.60 -12.26
N THR A 168 -14.81 10.73 -13.56
CA THR A 168 -15.90 11.20 -14.44
C THR A 168 -15.95 10.24 -15.62
N GLN A 169 -16.99 9.42 -15.65
CA GLN A 169 -17.47 8.75 -16.85
C GLN A 169 -18.01 9.79 -17.87
N PRO A 170 -18.23 9.39 -19.14
CA PRO A 170 -17.71 10.11 -20.29
C PRO A 170 -18.66 11.18 -20.80
N ALA A 171 -18.13 12.38 -21.03
CA ALA A 171 -18.77 13.40 -21.85
C ALA A 171 -17.78 13.84 -22.93
N ALA A 172 -18.15 13.58 -24.17
CA ALA A 172 -17.47 14.02 -25.37
C ALA A 172 -17.24 15.54 -25.35
N PHE A 173 -15.99 15.98 -25.44
CA PHE A 173 -15.60 17.23 -26.09
C PHE A 173 -14.07 17.26 -26.24
N GLY A 174 -13.58 17.40 -27.47
CA GLY A 174 -12.19 17.79 -27.76
C GLY A 174 -11.36 16.69 -28.42
N ALA A 175 -11.32 16.72 -29.75
CA ALA A 175 -10.36 15.97 -30.55
C ALA A 175 -8.92 16.35 -30.15
N ALA A 176 -8.25 15.48 -29.40
CA ALA A 176 -6.80 15.44 -29.28
C ALA A 176 -6.40 13.96 -29.24
N SER A 177 -5.90 13.49 -30.40
CA SER A 177 -5.04 12.33 -30.58
C SER A 177 -5.18 11.18 -29.58
N LYS A 178 -5.91 10.13 -29.98
CA LYS A 178 -5.64 8.75 -29.56
C LYS A 178 -4.12 8.53 -29.53
N PRO A 179 -3.50 8.10 -28.42
CA PRO A 179 -2.18 7.52 -28.52
C PRO A 179 -2.35 6.25 -29.34
N SER A 180 -1.65 6.24 -30.48
CA SER A 180 -1.36 5.08 -31.30
C SER A 180 -1.07 3.86 -30.43
N ASN A 181 -1.53 2.67 -30.86
CA ASN A 181 -1.10 1.37 -30.32
C ASN A 181 0.36 1.46 -29.82
N PRO A 182 0.66 1.07 -28.57
CA PRO A 182 2.02 1.09 -28.07
C PRO A 182 2.83 0.16 -28.95
N THR A 183 3.59 0.76 -29.85
CA THR A 183 4.68 0.05 -30.52
C THR A 183 5.74 -0.11 -29.43
N PRO A 184 6.41 -1.27 -29.29
CA PRO A 184 7.32 -1.55 -28.16
C PRO A 184 8.40 -0.48 -27.94
N LYS A 185 8.81 0.23 -29.00
CA LYS A 185 9.74 1.38 -28.91
C LYS A 185 9.20 2.59 -28.15
N ASN A 186 7.89 2.83 -28.16
CA ASN A 186 7.28 3.93 -27.42
C ASN A 186 7.03 3.56 -25.94
N ALA A 187 6.78 2.28 -25.65
CA ALA A 187 6.50 1.82 -24.29
C ALA A 187 7.70 1.99 -23.34
N VAL A 188 8.93 1.77 -23.83
CA VAL A 188 10.14 1.99 -23.01
C VAL A 188 10.35 3.48 -22.71
N ALA A 189 10.09 4.36 -23.68
CA ALA A 189 10.19 5.81 -23.47
C ALA A 189 9.16 6.31 -22.45
N GLU A 190 7.92 5.82 -22.56
CA GLU A 190 6.83 6.12 -21.62
C GLU A 190 7.14 5.59 -20.22
N ALA A 191 7.62 4.36 -20.11
CA ALA A 191 8.03 3.78 -18.83
C ALA A 191 9.16 4.57 -18.15
N ASN A 192 10.14 5.09 -18.91
CA ASN A 192 11.18 5.95 -18.34
C ASN A 192 10.60 7.25 -17.79
N GLN A 193 9.69 7.90 -18.52
CA GLN A 193 9.02 9.11 -18.03
C GLN A 193 8.23 8.83 -16.74
N LEU A 194 7.54 7.70 -16.67
CA LEU A 194 6.82 7.27 -15.47
C LEU A 194 7.76 7.01 -14.29
N ILE A 195 8.94 6.45 -14.54
CA ILE A 195 9.97 6.27 -13.51
C ILE A 195 10.50 7.62 -13.00
N ASP A 196 10.77 8.57 -13.91
CA ASP A 196 11.21 9.92 -13.56
C ASP A 196 10.17 10.64 -12.69
N ASP A 197 8.88 10.38 -12.95
CA ASP A 197 7.75 10.88 -12.17
C ASP A 197 7.48 10.08 -10.87
N GLY A 198 8.28 9.04 -10.58
CA GLY A 198 8.17 8.20 -9.39
C GLY A 198 7.03 7.19 -9.41
N GLN A 199 6.43 6.93 -10.58
CA GLN A 199 5.29 6.04 -10.80
C GLN A 199 5.75 4.66 -11.28
N LEU A 200 6.50 3.96 -10.43
CA LEU A 200 7.12 2.68 -10.77
C LEU A 200 6.10 1.60 -11.17
N ASP A 201 4.98 1.49 -10.45
CA ASP A 201 3.97 0.46 -10.72
C ASP A 201 3.34 0.63 -12.11
N LEU A 202 3.04 1.88 -12.49
CA LEU A 202 2.46 2.20 -13.80
C LEU A 202 3.48 1.97 -14.92
N ALA A 203 4.77 2.27 -14.67
CA ALA A 203 5.83 1.96 -15.61
C ALA A 203 5.94 0.45 -15.89
N MET A 204 5.76 -0.38 -14.86
CA MET A 204 5.74 -1.84 -15.01
C MET A 204 4.47 -2.31 -15.75
N ASP A 205 3.29 -1.77 -15.45
CA ASP A 205 2.05 -2.06 -16.19
C ASP A 205 2.23 -1.76 -17.69
N THR A 206 2.75 -0.58 -18.03
CA THR A 206 2.97 -0.16 -19.43
C THR A 206 3.91 -1.11 -20.19
N LEU A 207 4.97 -1.60 -19.52
CA LEU A 207 5.90 -2.54 -20.12
C LEU A 207 5.30 -3.95 -20.25
N GLU A 208 4.53 -4.41 -19.26
CA GLU A 208 3.82 -5.68 -19.31
C GLU A 208 2.83 -5.71 -20.49
N ASP A 209 2.02 -4.66 -20.64
CA ASP A 209 1.08 -4.51 -21.76
C ASP A 209 1.82 -4.52 -23.12
N ALA A 210 2.97 -3.84 -23.21
CA ALA A 210 3.76 -3.81 -24.42
C ALA A 210 4.37 -5.19 -24.77
N VAL A 211 4.79 -5.96 -23.77
CA VAL A 211 5.32 -7.32 -23.95
C VAL A 211 4.20 -8.30 -24.31
N LEU A 212 3.00 -8.14 -23.76
CA LEU A 212 1.82 -8.90 -24.18
C LEU A 212 1.34 -8.53 -25.58
N ALA A 213 1.59 -7.30 -26.04
CA ALA A 213 1.27 -6.89 -27.40
C ALA A 213 2.31 -7.36 -28.43
N ASP A 214 3.60 -7.33 -28.09
CA ASP A 214 4.70 -7.82 -28.91
C ASP A 214 5.76 -8.60 -28.07
N PRO A 215 5.64 -9.94 -28.01
CA PRO A 215 6.56 -10.78 -27.22
C PRO A 215 7.97 -10.89 -27.83
N HIS A 216 8.20 -10.30 -29.01
CA HIS A 216 9.52 -10.23 -29.64
C HIS A 216 10.23 -8.88 -29.38
N GLY A 217 9.57 -7.95 -28.68
CA GLY A 217 10.12 -6.65 -28.29
C GLY A 217 11.23 -6.74 -27.24
N LEU A 218 12.45 -7.06 -27.68
CA LEU A 218 13.61 -7.31 -26.80
C LEU A 218 13.91 -6.16 -25.81
N GLU A 219 13.72 -4.91 -26.21
CA GLU A 219 14.00 -3.75 -25.35
C GLU A 219 13.04 -3.67 -24.17
N ALA A 220 11.73 -3.84 -24.41
CA ALA A 220 10.71 -3.81 -23.36
C ALA A 220 10.88 -4.99 -22.39
N ILE A 221 11.17 -6.18 -22.91
CA ILE A 221 11.41 -7.38 -22.08
C ILE A 221 12.61 -7.20 -21.16
N LYS A 222 13.75 -6.75 -21.70
CA LYS A 222 14.96 -6.54 -20.90
C LYS A 222 14.73 -5.51 -19.80
N PHE A 223 14.04 -4.42 -20.14
CA PHE A 223 13.81 -3.35 -19.19
C PHE A 223 12.84 -3.79 -18.09
N LEU A 224 11.77 -4.50 -18.44
CA LEU A 224 10.84 -5.08 -17.48
C LEU A 224 11.52 -6.07 -16.53
N LEU A 225 12.35 -6.98 -17.05
CA LEU A 225 13.11 -7.93 -16.23
C LEU A 225 14.06 -7.22 -15.26
N GLN A 226 14.73 -6.16 -15.71
CA GLN A 226 15.58 -5.35 -14.84
C GLN A 226 14.77 -4.68 -13.72
N LEU A 227 13.57 -4.17 -14.03
CA LEU A 227 12.68 -3.57 -13.04
C LEU A 227 12.16 -4.58 -12.02
N TYR A 228 11.83 -5.81 -12.43
CA TYR A 228 11.45 -6.87 -11.48
C TYR A 228 12.58 -7.16 -10.48
N VAL A 229 13.83 -7.27 -10.97
CA VAL A 229 14.99 -7.54 -10.10
C VAL A 229 15.24 -6.38 -9.14
N LEU A 230 15.20 -5.14 -9.63
CA LEU A 230 15.45 -3.95 -8.81
C LEU A 230 14.36 -3.70 -7.76
N SER A 231 13.10 -3.96 -8.10
CA SER A 231 11.96 -3.75 -7.20
C SER A 231 11.69 -4.94 -6.27
N GLY A 232 12.31 -6.10 -6.51
CA GLY A 232 12.06 -7.34 -5.76
C GLY A 232 10.67 -7.93 -6.03
N ALA A 233 10.04 -7.58 -7.16
CA ALA A 233 8.69 -7.98 -7.52
C ALA A 233 8.64 -9.39 -8.15
N GLU A 234 9.18 -10.38 -7.45
CA GLU A 234 9.35 -11.76 -7.95
C GLU A 234 8.01 -12.45 -8.26
N ILE A 235 7.01 -12.28 -7.39
CA ILE A 235 5.66 -12.83 -7.59
C ILE A 235 5.03 -12.27 -8.88
N ARG A 236 5.23 -10.98 -9.15
CA ARG A 236 4.71 -10.32 -10.34
C ARG A 236 5.36 -10.86 -11.62
N ARG A 237 6.67 -11.14 -11.55
CA ARG A 237 7.42 -11.80 -12.62
C ARG A 237 6.89 -13.21 -12.90
N GLU A 238 6.62 -14.00 -11.87
CA GLU A 238 6.05 -15.37 -12.01
C GLU A 238 4.68 -15.35 -12.69
N ILE A 239 3.80 -14.44 -12.27
CA ILE A 239 2.47 -14.28 -12.89
C ILE A 239 2.62 -13.92 -14.37
N MET A 240 3.51 -12.99 -14.71
CA MET A 240 3.75 -12.58 -16.09
C MET A 240 4.33 -13.72 -16.94
N GLU A 241 5.19 -14.56 -16.36
CA GLU A 241 5.70 -15.77 -17.01
C GLU A 241 4.57 -16.75 -17.38
N GLU A 242 3.63 -16.97 -16.45
CA GLU A 242 2.45 -17.80 -16.72
C GLU A 242 1.59 -17.20 -17.84
N GLN A 243 1.36 -15.89 -17.82
CA GLN A 243 0.59 -15.20 -18.87
C GLN A 243 1.24 -15.33 -20.24
N LEU A 244 2.57 -15.24 -20.34
CA LEU A 244 3.30 -15.43 -21.59
C LEU A 244 3.18 -16.87 -22.11
N LYS A 245 3.29 -17.87 -21.23
CA LYS A 245 3.06 -19.28 -21.59
C LYS A 245 1.64 -19.51 -22.09
N ILE A 246 0.64 -18.92 -21.44
CA ILE A 246 -0.77 -19.05 -21.81
C ILE A 246 -1.05 -18.40 -23.18
N ASN A 247 -0.56 -17.18 -23.40
CA ASN A 247 -0.89 -16.40 -24.60
C ASN A 247 -0.07 -16.82 -25.84
N PHE A 248 1.20 -17.22 -25.66
CA PHE A 248 2.12 -17.48 -26.77
C PHE A 248 2.66 -18.90 -26.84
N GLY A 249 2.38 -19.75 -25.83
CA GLY A 249 2.82 -21.14 -25.78
C GLY A 249 4.31 -21.35 -25.51
N ALA A 250 5.12 -20.29 -25.51
CA ALA A 250 6.55 -20.32 -25.22
C ALA A 250 7.01 -19.01 -24.57
N LEU A 251 8.08 -19.10 -23.77
CA LEU A 251 8.72 -17.93 -23.19
C LEU A 251 9.71 -17.29 -24.16
N PRO A 252 9.83 -15.95 -24.17
CA PRO A 252 10.91 -15.27 -24.87
C PRO A 252 12.28 -15.72 -24.36
N ALA A 253 13.27 -15.82 -25.24
CA ALA A 253 14.62 -16.31 -24.89
C ALA A 253 15.28 -15.50 -23.76
N GLU A 254 15.04 -14.19 -23.71
CA GLU A 254 15.56 -13.32 -22.64
C GLU A 254 14.95 -13.64 -21.27
N TRP A 255 13.70 -14.12 -21.24
CA TRP A 255 13.03 -14.55 -20.01
C TRP A 255 13.65 -15.84 -19.46
N VAL A 256 13.98 -16.78 -20.35
CA VAL A 256 14.66 -18.04 -20.00
C VAL A 256 16.08 -17.76 -19.50
N ASN A 257 16.84 -16.92 -20.21
CA ASN A 257 18.20 -16.56 -19.82
C ASN A 257 18.27 -15.80 -18.48
N ALA A 258 17.21 -15.08 -18.12
CA ALA A 258 17.14 -14.37 -16.84
C ALA A 258 16.96 -15.35 -15.66
N GLN A 259 16.25 -16.46 -15.83
CA GLN A 259 16.09 -17.49 -14.80
C GLN A 259 17.43 -18.15 -14.43
N ASP A 260 18.27 -18.43 -15.43
CA ASP A 260 19.57 -19.07 -15.24
C ASP A 260 20.61 -18.19 -14.51
N ARG A 261 20.41 -16.86 -14.48
CA ARG A 261 21.33 -15.91 -13.82
C ARG A 261 20.98 -15.64 -12.35
N THR A 262 19.81 -16.08 -11.90
CA THR A 262 19.32 -15.91 -10.52
C THR A 262 19.59 -17.13 -9.62
N LEU A 263 20.34 -18.13 -10.11
CA LEU A 263 20.83 -19.30 -9.35
C LEU A 263 22.29 -19.16 -8.93
#